data_AF-A0A7S3X9Y0-F1
#
_entry.id   AF-A0A7S3X9Y0-F1
#
_cell.length_a   1.000
_cell.length_b   1.000
_cell.length_c   1.000
_cell.angle_alpha   90.00
_cell.angle_beta   90.00
_cell.angle_gamma   90.00
#
_symmetry.space_group_name_H-M   'P 1'
#
loop_
_entity.id
_entity.type
_entity.pdbx_description
1 polymer ?
#
loop_
_entity_poly.entity_id
_entity_poly.type
_entity_poly.pdbx_seq_one_letter_code
_entity_poly.pdbx_strand_id
1 'polypeptide(L)'
;MPEWFGQTYTPAQNNVIVISIVMIVLIGVIVLLYISDIYRLCPGWGAIRRFDADGTEDMRIRQVIIHEHARKLQDHRLITEHDKSYGSLGRPTWGVCQSPNQSRVPILHPELGHVTLHEGFAETQKMREHCEWWAKDEIYFMAQKGVAPPTTVL
;
A
#
# COMPACT_ATOMS: atom_id res chain seq x y z
N MET A 1 48.76 -42.25 -2.82
CA MET A 1 47.72 -41.38 -2.23
C MET A 1 46.92 -40.79 -3.38
N PRO A 2 45.61 -40.62 -3.27
CA PRO A 2 44.84 -39.98 -4.33
C PRO A 2 45.39 -38.56 -4.57
N GLU A 3 45.73 -38.27 -5.82
CA GLU A 3 46.22 -36.96 -6.25
C GLU A 3 45.09 -36.21 -6.93
N TRP A 4 44.82 -35.00 -6.44
CA TRP A 4 43.91 -34.06 -7.07
C TRP A 4 44.68 -32.79 -7.42
N PHE A 5 44.59 -32.32 -8.66
CA PHE A 5 45.25 -31.09 -9.13
C PHE A 5 46.76 -31.01 -8.80
N GLY A 6 47.46 -32.14 -8.84
CA GLY A 6 48.89 -32.23 -8.52
C GLY A 6 49.22 -32.11 -7.02
N GLN A 7 48.23 -32.17 -6.13
CA GLN A 7 48.41 -32.21 -4.68
C GLN A 7 48.03 -33.59 -4.12
N THR A 8 48.80 -34.06 -3.14
CA THR A 8 48.54 -35.31 -2.42
C THR A 8 47.67 -35.06 -1.20
N TYR A 9 46.63 -35.89 -1.02
CA TYR A 9 45.70 -35.76 0.10
C TYR A 9 45.70 -37.00 0.98
N THR A 10 45.42 -36.81 2.27
CA THR A 10 45.18 -37.94 3.17
C THR A 10 43.89 -38.68 2.77
N PRO A 11 43.76 -39.99 3.06
CA PRO A 11 42.56 -40.76 2.71
C PRO A 11 41.26 -40.15 3.25
N ALA A 12 41.31 -39.58 4.46
CA ALA A 12 40.16 -38.91 5.08
C ALA A 12 39.75 -37.64 4.31
N GLN A 13 40.72 -36.80 3.93
CA GLN A 13 40.46 -35.59 3.14
C GLN A 13 39.89 -35.92 1.76
N ASN A 14 40.43 -36.95 1.11
CA ASN A 14 39.91 -37.42 -0.17
C ASN A 14 38.43 -37.82 -0.09
N ASN A 15 38.04 -38.54 0.97
CA ASN A 15 36.64 -38.94 1.17
C ASN A 15 35.71 -37.72 1.34
N VAL A 16 36.12 -36.71 2.11
CA VAL A 16 35.34 -35.48 2.30
C VAL A 16 35.18 -34.71 0.99
N ILE A 17 36.24 -34.61 0.18
CA ILE A 17 36.20 -33.97 -1.14
C ILE A 17 35.20 -34.69 -2.05
N VAL A 18 35.28 -36.02 -2.14
CA VAL A 18 34.38 -36.82 -2.97
C VAL A 18 32.92 -36.64 -2.55
N ILE A 19 32.62 -36.71 -1.23
CA ILE A 19 31.26 -36.51 -0.71
C ILE A 19 30.76 -35.10 -1.04
N SER A 20 31.60 -34.07 -0.91
CA SER A 20 31.23 -32.68 -1.20
C SER A 20 30.88 -32.49 -2.68
N ILE A 21 31.67 -33.09 -3.58
CA ILE A 21 31.39 -33.06 -5.02
C ILE A 21 30.06 -33.75 -5.32
N VAL A 22 29.80 -34.92 -4.73
CA VAL A 22 28.53 -35.64 -4.91
C VAL A 22 27.33 -34.81 -4.43
N MET A 23 27.44 -34.14 -3.28
CA MET A 23 26.38 -33.26 -2.77
C MET A 23 26.11 -32.08 -3.70
N ILE A 24 27.16 -31.43 -4.23
CA ILE A 24 27.02 -30.31 -5.16
C ILE A 24 26.35 -30.76 -6.47
N VAL A 25 26.73 -31.92 -7.00
CA VAL A 25 26.09 -32.49 -8.21
C VAL A 25 24.61 -32.76 -7.96
N LEU A 26 24.25 -33.33 -6.81
CA LEU A 26 22.86 -33.60 -6.45
C LEU A 26 22.03 -32.31 -6.37
N ILE A 27 22.56 -31.27 -5.73
CA ILE A 27 21.93 -29.95 -5.67
C ILE A 27 21.79 -29.36 -7.08
N GLY A 28 22.84 -29.46 -7.91
CA GLY A 28 22.83 -29.00 -9.29
C GLY A 28 21.74 -29.66 -10.12
N VAL A 29 21.53 -30.96 -9.97
CA VAL A 29 20.44 -31.69 -10.63
C VAL A 29 19.07 -31.20 -10.17
N ILE A 30 18.86 -31.00 -8.86
CA ILE A 30 17.59 -30.45 -8.34
C ILE A 30 17.31 -29.06 -8.90
N VAL A 31 18.32 -28.18 -8.90
CA VAL A 31 18.21 -26.82 -9.45
C VAL A 31 17.92 -26.85 -10.95
N LEU A 32 18.56 -27.74 -11.71
CA LEU A 32 18.31 -27.90 -13.14
C LEU A 32 16.88 -28.40 -13.38
N LEU A 33 16.40 -29.39 -12.64
CA LEU A 33 15.01 -29.87 -12.72
C LEU A 33 14.00 -28.77 -12.39
N TYR A 34 14.34 -27.88 -11.45
CA TYR A 34 13.53 -26.72 -11.13
C TYR A 34 13.49 -25.68 -12.25
N ILE A 35 14.66 -25.26 -12.79
CA ILE A 35 14.74 -24.23 -13.84
C ILE A 35 14.16 -24.74 -15.16
N SER A 36 14.43 -26.00 -15.52
CA SER A 36 13.93 -26.60 -16.76
C SER A 36 12.43 -26.88 -16.73
N ASP A 37 11.76 -26.68 -15.59
CA ASP A 37 10.34 -26.98 -15.42
C ASP A 37 9.98 -28.41 -15.86
N ILE A 38 10.92 -29.37 -15.79
CA ILE A 38 10.71 -30.76 -16.24
C ILE A 38 9.55 -31.43 -15.49
N TYR A 39 9.33 -31.03 -14.23
CA TYR A 39 8.18 -31.46 -13.43
C TYR A 39 6.83 -31.07 -14.05
N ARG A 40 6.78 -30.11 -14.99
CA ARG A 40 5.59 -29.73 -15.76
C ARG A 40 5.39 -30.57 -17.02
N LEU A 41 6.44 -31.19 -17.56
CA LEU A 41 6.39 -31.95 -18.81
C LEU A 41 5.95 -33.40 -18.59
N CYS A 42 6.26 -34.01 -17.43
CA CYS A 42 5.80 -35.35 -17.11
C CYS A 42 4.31 -35.36 -16.72
N PRO A 43 3.43 -36.05 -17.46
CA PRO A 43 2.03 -36.20 -17.08
C PRO A 43 1.94 -36.94 -15.73
N GLY A 44 1.40 -36.26 -14.70
CA GLY A 44 1.25 -36.82 -13.35
C GLY A 44 2.16 -36.19 -12.27
N TRP A 45 3.15 -35.36 -12.63
CA TRP A 45 3.98 -34.61 -11.66
C TRP A 45 3.65 -33.11 -11.57
N GLY A 46 2.88 -32.60 -12.53
CA GLY A 46 2.37 -31.23 -12.49
C GLY A 46 1.24 -31.05 -11.47
N ALA A 47 0.90 -29.79 -11.17
CA ALA A 47 -0.26 -29.46 -10.35
C ALA A 47 -1.49 -30.23 -10.86
N ILE A 48 -2.18 -30.95 -9.97
CA ILE A 48 -3.40 -31.69 -10.30
C ILE A 48 -4.42 -30.66 -10.80
N ARG A 49 -4.50 -30.50 -12.13
CA ARG A 49 -5.57 -29.78 -12.79
C ARG A 49 -6.77 -30.71 -12.77
N ARG A 50 -7.57 -30.61 -11.71
CA ARG A 50 -8.91 -31.20 -11.73
C ARG A 50 -9.65 -30.52 -12.88
N PHE A 51 -10.02 -31.29 -13.90
CA PHE A 51 -10.84 -30.78 -14.98
C PHE A 51 -12.23 -30.51 -14.41
N ASP A 52 -12.84 -29.39 -14.79
CA ASP A 52 -14.21 -29.02 -14.37
C ASP A 52 -15.27 -30.07 -14.77
N ALA A 53 -14.92 -30.99 -15.67
CA ALA A 53 -15.76 -32.12 -16.04
C ALA A 53 -16.10 -33.05 -14.85
N ASP A 54 -15.23 -33.12 -13.83
CA ASP A 54 -15.47 -33.88 -12.60
C ASP A 54 -16.16 -33.05 -11.49
N GLY A 55 -16.64 -31.84 -11.83
CA GLY A 55 -17.30 -30.94 -10.89
C GLY A 55 -18.62 -31.52 -10.38
N THR A 56 -18.68 -31.80 -9.07
CA THR A 56 -19.94 -32.16 -8.41
C THR A 56 -20.81 -30.92 -8.20
N GLU A 57 -22.13 -31.12 -8.10
CA GLU A 57 -23.08 -30.03 -7.83
C GLU A 57 -22.75 -29.26 -6.55
N ASP A 58 -22.17 -29.93 -5.55
CA ASP A 58 -21.69 -29.29 -4.32
C ASP A 58 -20.56 -28.28 -4.59
N MET A 59 -19.69 -28.56 -5.55
CA MET A 59 -18.61 -27.64 -5.95
C MET A 59 -19.18 -26.39 -6.63
N ARG A 60 -20.21 -26.57 -7.48
CA ARG A 60 -20.94 -25.46 -8.11
C ARG A 60 -21.58 -24.54 -7.06
N ILE A 61 -22.25 -25.12 -6.07
CA ILE A 61 -22.90 -24.36 -4.98
C ILE A 61 -21.86 -23.55 -4.20
N ARG A 62 -20.73 -24.16 -3.82
CA ARG A 62 -19.66 -23.45 -3.09
C ARG A 62 -19.09 -22.28 -3.90
N GLN A 63 -18.90 -22.47 -5.20
CA GLN A 63 -18.41 -21.42 -6.07
C GLN A 63 -19.39 -20.24 -6.17
N VAL A 64 -20.71 -20.53 -6.24
CA VAL A 64 -21.76 -19.50 -6.19
C VAL A 64 -21.70 -18.71 -4.88
N ILE A 65 -21.57 -19.38 -3.74
CA ILE A 65 -21.48 -18.73 -2.42
C ILE A 65 -20.24 -17.81 -2.34
N ILE A 66 -19.09 -18.29 -2.83
CA ILE A 66 -17.84 -17.51 -2.85
C ILE A 66 -18.00 -16.27 -3.72
N HIS A 67 -18.59 -16.39 -4.91
CA HIS A 67 -18.81 -15.24 -5.80
C HIS A 67 -19.80 -14.23 -5.20
N GLU A 68 -20.87 -14.71 -4.55
CA GLU A 68 -21.82 -13.82 -3.89
C GLU A 68 -21.15 -13.05 -2.72
N HIS A 69 -20.32 -13.74 -1.93
CA HIS A 69 -19.58 -13.11 -0.85
C HIS A 69 -18.54 -12.09 -1.37
N ALA A 70 -17.81 -12.44 -2.42
CA ALA A 70 -16.85 -11.55 -3.07
C ALA A 70 -17.52 -10.29 -3.62
N ARG A 71 -18.72 -10.42 -4.22
CA ARG A 71 -19.50 -9.28 -4.71
C ARG A 71 -19.91 -8.34 -3.57
N LYS A 72 -20.43 -8.89 -2.46
CA LYS A 72 -20.79 -8.10 -1.27
C LYS A 72 -19.59 -7.35 -0.68
N LEU A 73 -18.41 -7.98 -0.64
CA LEU A 73 -17.18 -7.34 -0.19
C LEU A 73 -16.73 -6.18 -1.09
N GLN A 74 -16.84 -6.34 -2.42
CA GLN A 74 -16.54 -5.26 -3.36
C GLN A 74 -17.50 -4.08 -3.20
N ASP A 75 -18.81 -4.35 -3.06
CA ASP A 75 -19.82 -3.32 -2.84
C ASP A 75 -19.55 -2.54 -1.53
N HIS A 76 -19.20 -3.23 -0.45
CA HIS A 76 -18.81 -2.59 0.81
C HIS A 76 -17.55 -1.73 0.68
N ARG A 77 -16.54 -2.18 -0.07
CA ARG A 77 -15.29 -1.43 -0.27
C ARG A 77 -15.53 -0.11 -0.99
N LEU A 78 -16.40 -0.08 -2.01
CA LEU A 78 -16.75 1.14 -2.74
C LEU A 78 -17.43 2.18 -1.84
N ILE A 79 -18.26 1.73 -0.90
CA ILE A 79 -18.92 2.61 0.08
C ILE A 79 -17.90 3.19 1.07
N THR A 80 -16.93 2.39 1.54
CA THR A 80 -15.91 2.83 2.50
C THR A 80 -14.91 3.83 1.91
N GLU A 81 -14.63 3.78 0.61
CA GLU A 81 -13.68 4.72 -0.01
C GLU A 81 -14.18 6.18 -0.06
N HIS A 82 -15.50 6.39 -0.03
CA HIS A 82 -16.10 7.73 0.03
C HIS A 82 -16.15 8.34 1.45
N ASP A 83 -15.95 7.54 2.49
CA ASP A 83 -16.07 7.96 3.90
C ASP A 83 -14.78 7.59 4.66
N LYS A 84 -13.62 7.95 4.09
CA LYS A 84 -12.31 7.82 4.76
C LYS A 84 -12.19 8.83 5.90
N SER A 85 -13.01 8.67 6.93
CA SER A 85 -12.76 9.27 8.23
C SER A 85 -11.64 8.49 8.92
N TYR A 86 -10.64 9.20 9.43
CA TYR A 86 -9.53 8.59 10.16
C TYR A 86 -10.03 8.16 11.55
N GLY A 87 -10.24 6.85 11.73
CA GLY A 87 -10.60 6.23 13.02
C GLY A 87 -12.12 6.14 13.27
N SER A 88 -12.50 6.07 14.55
CA SER A 88 -13.91 6.04 15.00
C SER A 88 -14.54 7.43 15.14
N LEU A 89 -13.78 8.48 14.82
CA LEU A 89 -14.27 9.83 14.74
C LEU A 89 -15.18 9.86 13.51
N GLY A 90 -16.48 10.10 13.70
CA GLY A 90 -17.45 10.13 12.61
C GLY A 90 -17.17 11.25 11.60
N ARG A 91 -18.22 11.71 10.90
CA ARG A 91 -18.08 12.80 9.94
C ARG A 91 -17.45 14.05 10.58
N PRO A 92 -16.54 14.76 9.88
CA PRO A 92 -15.86 15.91 10.45
C PRO A 92 -16.85 17.01 10.81
N THR A 93 -16.81 17.48 12.06
CA THR A 93 -17.73 18.50 12.60
C THR A 93 -17.70 19.82 11.83
N TRP A 94 -16.52 20.21 11.34
CA TRP A 94 -16.29 21.50 10.67
C TRP A 94 -16.00 21.36 9.17
N GLY A 95 -16.10 20.16 8.59
CA GLY A 95 -15.69 19.89 7.21
C GLY A 95 -14.17 19.73 7.05
N VAL A 96 -13.66 20.05 5.85
CA VAL A 96 -12.23 19.91 5.51
C VAL A 96 -11.52 21.24 5.76
N CYS A 97 -10.74 21.31 6.83
CA CYS A 97 -9.91 22.48 7.14
C CYS A 97 -8.73 22.60 6.18
N GLN A 98 -8.26 23.84 6.01
CA GLN A 98 -7.06 24.16 5.25
C GLN A 98 -5.85 23.37 5.77
N SER A 99 -5.11 22.76 4.85
CA SER A 99 -3.82 22.10 5.12
C SER A 99 -2.67 22.87 4.45
N PRO A 100 -1.48 22.98 5.09
CA PRO A 100 -0.29 23.55 4.44
C PRO A 100 0.09 22.85 3.14
N ASN A 101 -0.29 21.58 2.98
CA ASN A 101 0.00 20.77 1.81
C ASN A 101 -1.08 20.84 0.72
N GLN A 102 -2.17 21.60 0.91
CA GLN A 102 -3.20 21.76 -0.11
C GLN A 102 -2.76 22.73 -1.20
N SER A 103 -3.06 22.38 -2.45
CA SER A 103 -2.81 23.21 -3.61
C SER A 103 -3.66 24.49 -3.58
N ARG A 104 -3.03 25.63 -3.88
CA ARG A 104 -3.75 26.90 -4.02
C ARG A 104 -4.39 26.96 -5.40
N VAL A 105 -5.66 27.34 -5.45
CA VAL A 105 -6.40 27.45 -6.72
C VAL A 105 -6.27 28.89 -7.23
N PRO A 106 -5.70 29.13 -8.43
CA PRO A 106 -5.67 30.46 -9.02
C PRO A 106 -7.07 30.85 -9.50
N ILE A 107 -7.53 32.03 -9.11
CA ILE A 107 -8.81 32.61 -9.53
C ILE A 107 -8.56 34.03 -10.05
N LEU A 108 -9.30 34.43 -11.08
CA LEU A 108 -9.30 35.81 -11.58
C LEU A 108 -10.43 36.59 -10.87
N HIS A 109 -10.06 37.43 -9.91
CA HIS A 109 -11.00 38.33 -9.24
C HIS A 109 -11.23 39.59 -10.09
N PRO A 110 -12.47 40.06 -10.27
CA PRO A 110 -12.80 41.16 -11.18
C PRO A 110 -12.09 42.48 -10.84
N GLU A 111 -11.78 42.72 -9.56
CA GLU A 111 -11.12 43.95 -9.11
C GLU A 111 -9.63 43.77 -8.76
N LEU A 112 -9.21 42.56 -8.41
CA LEU A 112 -7.86 42.28 -7.85
C LEU A 112 -6.97 41.52 -8.83
N GLY A 113 -7.49 41.11 -10.00
CA GLY A 113 -6.75 40.33 -10.98
C GLY A 113 -6.48 38.91 -10.51
N HIS A 114 -5.28 38.39 -10.75
CA HIS A 114 -4.92 37.02 -10.41
C HIS A 114 -4.67 36.87 -8.91
N VAL A 115 -5.56 36.17 -8.22
CA VAL A 115 -5.46 35.85 -6.79
C VAL A 115 -5.45 34.34 -6.58
N THR A 116 -4.90 33.89 -5.45
CA THR A 116 -4.94 32.48 -5.07
C THR A 116 -5.94 32.26 -3.95
N LEU A 117 -6.90 31.35 -4.16
CA LEU A 117 -7.84 30.93 -3.13
C LEU A 117 -7.24 29.77 -2.33
N HIS A 118 -7.38 29.85 -1.01
CA HIS A 118 -7.10 28.76 -0.10
C HIS A 118 -8.35 27.91 0.09
N GLU A 119 -8.31 26.66 -0.35
CA GLU A 119 -9.38 25.70 -0.09
C GLU A 119 -9.48 25.39 1.41
N GLY A 120 -10.71 25.23 1.92
CA GLY A 120 -10.96 24.92 3.33
C GLY A 120 -10.76 26.09 4.31
N PHE A 121 -10.48 27.31 3.81
CA PHE A 121 -10.22 28.47 4.67
C PHE A 121 -11.46 28.89 5.48
N ALA A 122 -12.66 28.81 4.90
CA ALA A 122 -13.90 29.15 5.58
C ALA A 122 -14.20 28.19 6.74
N GLU A 123 -13.99 26.89 6.51
CA GLU A 123 -14.10 25.82 7.50
C GLU A 123 -13.07 26.01 8.63
N THR A 124 -11.84 26.38 8.26
CA THR A 124 -10.79 26.74 9.22
C THR A 124 -11.16 27.96 10.07
N GLN A 125 -11.73 29.01 9.48
CA GLN A 125 -12.20 30.17 10.25
C GLN A 125 -13.31 29.80 11.24
N LYS A 126 -14.31 29.01 10.81
CA LYS A 126 -15.36 28.50 11.72
C LYS A 126 -14.79 27.68 12.87
N MET A 127 -13.82 26.81 12.58
CA MET A 127 -13.17 26.00 13.61
C MET A 127 -12.38 26.88 14.59
N ARG A 128 -11.66 27.91 14.11
CA ARG A 128 -10.96 28.89 14.96
C ARG A 128 -11.90 29.74 15.79
N GLU A 129 -13.06 30.12 15.29
CA GLU A 129 -14.06 30.86 16.06
C GLU A 129 -14.46 30.08 17.32
N HIS A 130 -14.73 28.78 17.18
CA HIS A 130 -15.23 27.91 18.25
C HIS A 130 -14.14 27.25 19.11
N CYS A 131 -12.88 27.32 18.68
CA CYS A 131 -11.74 26.69 19.35
C CYS A 131 -10.95 27.72 20.16
N GLU A 132 -10.77 27.52 21.46
CA GLU A 132 -10.05 28.48 22.32
C GLU A 132 -8.53 28.41 22.19
N TRP A 133 -7.99 27.20 21.96
CA TRP A 133 -6.55 26.95 21.98
C TRP A 133 -5.85 27.22 20.65
N TRP A 134 -6.61 27.49 19.58
CA TRP A 134 -6.03 27.77 18.26
C TRP A 134 -5.77 29.26 18.06
N ALA A 135 -4.68 29.59 17.36
CA ALA A 135 -4.25 30.97 17.16
C ALA A 135 -5.31 31.79 16.40
N LYS A 136 -5.66 32.96 16.94
CA LYS A 136 -6.61 33.94 16.39
C LYS A 136 -5.90 35.29 16.18
N ASP A 137 -4.68 35.24 15.67
CA ASP A 137 -3.77 36.36 15.45
C ASP A 137 -3.98 37.07 14.09
N GLU A 138 -5.02 36.68 13.35
CA GLU A 138 -5.40 37.34 12.10
C GLU A 138 -6.07 38.70 12.35
N ILE A 139 -5.85 39.64 11.43
CA ILE A 139 -6.43 41.01 11.44
C ILE A 139 -7.94 40.97 11.69
N TYR A 140 -8.64 39.99 11.11
CA TYR A 140 -10.08 39.77 11.30
C TYR A 140 -10.48 39.59 12.78
N PHE A 141 -9.80 38.70 13.51
CA PHE A 141 -10.10 38.43 14.92
C PHE A 141 -9.60 39.53 15.85
N MET A 142 -8.49 40.19 15.50
CA MET A 142 -7.99 41.33 16.25
C MET A 142 -8.95 42.52 16.15
N ALA A 143 -9.46 42.81 14.94
CA ALA A 143 -10.45 43.86 14.71
C ALA A 143 -11.76 43.61 15.48
N GLN A 144 -12.24 42.36 15.52
CA GLN A 144 -13.41 42.00 16.34
C GLN A 144 -13.20 42.26 17.84
N LYS A 145 -11.97 42.08 18.33
CA LYS A 145 -11.61 42.35 19.73
C LYS A 145 -11.25 43.83 19.98
N GLY A 146 -11.38 44.69 18.97
CA GLY A 146 -11.00 46.10 19.06
C GLY A 146 -9.49 46.31 19.21
N VAL A 147 -8.68 45.30 18.90
CA VAL A 147 -7.22 45.38 18.95
C VAL A 147 -6.70 45.69 17.55
N ALA A 148 -5.98 46.79 17.41
CA ALA A 148 -5.30 47.09 16.16
C ALA A 148 -4.03 46.22 16.05
N PRO A 149 -3.73 45.64 14.87
CA PRO A 149 -2.42 45.04 14.65
C PRO A 149 -1.34 46.10 14.80
N PRO A 150 -0.13 45.74 15.28
CA PRO A 150 0.99 46.66 15.28
C PRO A 150 1.25 47.12 13.84
N THR A 151 1.37 48.42 13.63
CA THR A 151 1.69 48.99 12.31
C THR A 151 3.11 48.58 11.95
N THR A 152 3.26 47.45 11.24
CA THR A 152 4.52 47.14 10.57
C THR A 152 4.64 48.06 9.37
N VAL A 153 5.43 49.11 9.54
CA VAL A 153 5.97 49.87 8.42
C VAL A 153 6.89 48.90 7.67
N LEU A 154 6.43 48.41 6.52
CA LEU A 154 7.26 47.74 5.52
C LEU A 154 7.71 48.76 4.49
#